data_AF-A0A7S2GC30-F1
#
_entry.id   AF-A0A7S2GC30-F1
#
_cell.length_a   1.000
_cell.length_b   1.000
_cell.length_c   1.000
_cell.angle_alpha   90.00
_cell.angle_beta   90.00
_cell.angle_gamma   90.00
#
_symmetry.space_group_name_H-M   'P 1'
#
loop_
_entity.id
_entity.type
_entity.pdbx_description
1 polymer ?
#
loop_
_entity_poly.entity_id
_entity_poly.type
_entity_poly.pdbx_seq_one_letter_code
_entity_poly.pdbx_strand_id
1 'polypeptide(L)'
;DDDDDDDDDDDDERGSSSPPPTPPRHHHHPPPGPSSSSAAAMSHDEESDSEADPRGAEFEDGLHAILDELMDEQISEPFQSPVDPELYPDYYEVVKKPMDLRQVQEKLSNGDYHLQYDAFADDVRLIWENCVKYNAQNSLISEHAFQLKKIFEIRFGALASSSSQSQSGGGGGLE
;
A
#
# COMPACT_ATOMS: atom_id res chain seq x y z
N ASP A 1 -3.32 43.68 -58.48
CA ASP A 1 -3.87 44.29 -57.26
C ASP A 1 -4.70 43.21 -56.57
N ASP A 2 -4.12 42.01 -56.39
CA ASP A 2 -3.10 41.69 -55.37
C ASP A 2 -3.85 41.68 -54.03
N ASP A 3 -4.26 40.52 -53.53
CA ASP A 3 -3.45 39.46 -52.93
C ASP A 3 -3.83 39.44 -51.43
N ASP A 4 -3.85 38.23 -50.86
CA ASP A 4 -3.55 37.95 -49.46
C ASP A 4 -4.61 38.39 -48.40
N ASP A 5 -5.03 37.60 -47.43
CA ASP A 5 -4.53 36.34 -46.90
C ASP A 5 -5.60 35.79 -45.93
N ASP A 6 -5.71 34.47 -45.85
CA ASP A 6 -5.57 33.63 -44.65
C ASP A 6 -6.15 34.15 -43.31
N ASP A 7 -6.72 33.35 -42.43
CA ASP A 7 -6.87 31.92 -42.30
C ASP A 7 -7.90 31.70 -41.17
N ASP A 8 -8.51 30.52 -41.17
CA ASP A 8 -9.18 29.96 -40.00
C ASP A 8 -8.21 29.95 -38.79
N ASP A 9 -8.68 30.28 -37.59
CA ASP A 9 -8.27 29.53 -36.41
C ASP A 9 -9.27 29.73 -35.26
N ASP A 10 -10.12 28.71 -35.12
CA ASP A 10 -10.76 28.30 -33.87
C ASP A 10 -9.66 28.05 -32.82
N ASP A 11 -9.46 28.97 -31.87
CA ASP A 11 -8.69 28.64 -30.66
C ASP A 11 -9.63 28.31 -29.50
N ASP A 12 -10.00 27.03 -29.51
CA ASP A 12 -10.58 26.23 -28.45
C ASP A 12 -9.70 26.39 -27.19
N GLU A 13 -10.06 27.25 -26.21
CA GLU A 13 -9.46 27.22 -24.86
C GLU A 13 -9.90 25.94 -24.14
N ARG A 14 -9.35 24.81 -24.57
CA ARG A 14 -9.36 23.54 -23.84
C ARG A 14 -8.32 23.63 -22.73
N GLY A 15 -8.80 23.34 -21.53
CA GLY A 15 -8.06 23.43 -20.28
C GLY A 15 -6.63 22.89 -20.39
N SER A 16 -5.70 23.68 -19.89
CA SER A 16 -4.34 23.24 -19.59
C SER A 16 -4.39 22.24 -18.43
N SER A 17 -4.76 20.98 -18.72
CA SER A 17 -4.29 19.86 -17.91
C SER A 17 -2.87 19.56 -18.38
N SER A 18 -1.91 20.26 -17.79
CA SER A 18 -0.52 19.82 -17.89
C SER A 18 -0.46 18.38 -17.35
N PRO A 19 0.07 17.40 -18.10
CA PRO A 19 0.31 16.08 -17.54
C PRO A 19 1.32 16.20 -16.39
N PRO A 20 1.16 15.47 -15.28
CA PRO A 20 2.19 15.46 -14.25
C PRO A 20 3.48 14.85 -14.85
N PRO A 21 4.65 15.46 -14.60
CA PRO A 21 5.91 14.89 -15.06
C PRO A 21 6.21 13.60 -14.30
N THR A 22 6.46 12.51 -15.03
CA THR A 22 7.09 11.30 -14.47
C THR A 22 8.61 11.46 -14.53
N PRO A 23 9.33 11.39 -13.39
CA PRO A 23 10.79 11.34 -13.40
C PRO A 23 11.29 9.88 -13.56
N PRO A 24 12.52 9.69 -14.08
CA PRO A 24 12.98 8.43 -14.63
C PRO A 24 13.41 7.42 -13.57
N ARG A 25 13.21 6.14 -13.87
CA ARG A 25 13.69 5.01 -13.07
C ARG A 25 15.19 4.77 -13.29
N HIS A 26 15.87 4.40 -12.20
CA HIS A 26 17.17 3.68 -12.06
C HIS A 26 18.46 4.49 -11.76
N HIS A 27 19.11 4.30 -10.60
CA HIS A 27 20.11 3.25 -10.28
C HIS A 27 20.80 3.44 -8.89
N HIS A 28 20.63 2.46 -7.97
CA HIS A 28 21.62 1.78 -7.10
C HIS A 28 22.61 2.52 -6.13
N HIS A 29 22.32 2.36 -4.81
CA HIS A 29 23.17 2.17 -3.59
C HIS A 29 23.97 3.33 -2.96
N PRO A 30 24.20 3.37 -1.61
CA PRO A 30 24.21 2.26 -0.63
C PRO A 30 23.34 2.42 0.64
N PRO A 31 23.17 1.36 1.48
CA PRO A 31 22.51 1.45 2.79
C PRO A 31 23.38 2.21 3.83
N PRO A 32 22.79 2.76 4.91
CA PRO A 32 23.58 3.27 6.04
C PRO A 32 24.28 2.09 6.76
N GLY A 33 25.60 2.24 6.96
CA GLY A 33 26.43 1.24 7.62
C GLY A 33 26.12 1.07 9.13
N PRO A 34 26.48 -0.08 9.73
CA PRO A 34 26.22 -0.36 11.14
C PRO A 34 27.35 0.18 12.04
N SER A 35 26.99 0.76 13.18
CA SER A 35 27.94 1.02 14.29
C SER A 35 27.65 0.09 15.48
N SER A 36 28.42 -1.01 15.49
CA SER A 36 29.04 -1.74 16.61
C SER A 36 28.27 -1.90 17.94
N SER A 37 28.05 -3.16 18.33
CA SER A 37 28.77 -3.77 19.47
C SER A 37 28.67 -5.30 19.42
N SER A 38 29.83 -5.95 19.56
CA SER A 38 29.99 -7.40 19.67
C SER A 38 29.59 -7.93 21.04
N ALA A 39 28.96 -9.12 21.09
CA ALA A 39 29.33 -10.21 22.01
C ALA A 39 28.55 -11.52 21.71
N ALA A 40 29.32 -12.54 21.35
CA ALA A 40 29.21 -13.95 21.74
C ALA A 40 27.89 -14.74 21.55
N ALA A 41 27.95 -15.65 20.57
CA ALA A 41 27.68 -17.09 20.66
C ALA A 41 26.57 -17.60 21.59
N MET A 42 25.56 -18.23 20.99
CA MET A 42 25.08 -19.55 21.42
C MET A 42 24.21 -20.17 20.31
N SER A 43 24.70 -21.29 19.79
CA SER A 43 23.93 -22.33 19.10
C SER A 43 22.66 -22.66 19.88
N HIS A 44 21.54 -22.84 19.20
CA HIS A 44 20.62 -23.96 19.39
C HIS A 44 19.63 -23.96 18.23
N ASP A 45 19.75 -24.96 17.36
CA ASP A 45 18.69 -25.46 16.50
C ASP A 45 17.41 -25.63 17.33
N GLU A 46 16.37 -24.85 17.01
CA GLU A 46 14.98 -25.18 17.30
C GLU A 46 14.21 -24.83 16.01
N GLU A 47 14.37 -25.67 14.98
CA GLU A 47 13.31 -25.90 14.00
C GLU A 47 12.13 -26.48 14.79
N SER A 48 11.36 -25.59 15.41
CA SER A 48 10.04 -25.90 15.88
C SER A 48 9.16 -26.01 14.64
N ASP A 49 9.05 -27.22 14.12
CA ASP A 49 8.03 -27.64 13.17
C ASP A 49 6.65 -27.56 13.87
N SER A 50 6.25 -26.34 14.23
CA SER A 50 4.88 -26.06 14.57
C SER A 50 4.15 -26.11 13.25
N GLU A 51 3.47 -27.22 12.97
CA GLU A 51 2.53 -27.31 11.86
C GLU A 51 1.68 -26.03 11.86
N ALA A 52 1.96 -25.16 10.89
CA ALA A 52 1.27 -23.89 10.77
C ALA A 52 -0.22 -24.19 10.63
N ASP A 53 -1.06 -23.52 11.43
CA ASP A 53 -2.50 -23.67 11.32
C ASP A 53 -2.88 -23.35 9.87
N PRO A 54 -3.45 -24.30 9.10
CA PRO A 54 -3.76 -24.08 7.69
C PRO A 54 -4.73 -22.91 7.51
N ARG A 55 -5.52 -22.56 8.54
CA ARG A 55 -6.39 -21.38 8.54
C ARG A 55 -5.60 -20.07 8.60
N GLY A 56 -4.44 -20.07 9.26
CA GLY A 56 -3.53 -18.94 9.29
C GLY A 56 -2.89 -18.72 7.92
N ALA A 57 -2.43 -19.80 7.28
CA ALA A 57 -1.88 -19.76 5.93
C ALA A 57 -2.90 -19.27 4.89
N GLU A 58 -4.13 -19.79 4.90
CA GLU A 58 -5.19 -19.33 4.00
C GLU A 58 -5.54 -17.84 4.20
N PHE A 59 -5.47 -17.37 5.45
CA PHE A 59 -5.71 -15.96 5.76
C PHE A 59 -4.57 -15.08 5.25
N GLU A 60 -3.32 -15.49 5.45
CA GLU A 60 -2.11 -14.81 4.99
C GLU A 60 -2.05 -14.72 3.46
N ASP A 61 -2.37 -15.80 2.76
CA ASP A 61 -2.55 -15.82 1.30
C ASP A 61 -3.63 -14.81 0.86
N GLY A 62 -4.70 -14.69 1.64
CA GLY A 62 -5.73 -13.67 1.43
C GLY A 62 -5.21 -12.23 1.58
N LEU A 63 -4.30 -11.97 2.51
CA LEU A 63 -3.68 -10.65 2.68
C LEU A 63 -2.77 -10.32 1.49
N HIS A 64 -2.00 -11.29 1.00
CA HIS A 64 -1.19 -11.12 -0.21
C HIS A 64 -2.07 -10.80 -1.42
N ALA A 65 -3.16 -11.54 -1.62
CA ALA A 65 -4.08 -11.30 -2.73
C ALA A 65 -4.74 -9.91 -2.67
N ILE A 66 -5.07 -9.41 -1.47
CA ILE A 66 -5.59 -8.05 -1.28
C ILE A 66 -4.53 -7.03 -1.71
N LEU A 67 -3.28 -7.23 -1.31
CA LEU A 67 -2.21 -6.29 -1.60
C LEU A 67 -1.90 -6.24 -3.10
N ASP A 68 -1.85 -7.39 -3.75
CA ASP A 68 -1.64 -7.50 -5.19
C ASP A 68 -2.76 -6.79 -5.97
N GLU A 69 -4.02 -7.00 -5.59
CA GLU A 69 -5.18 -6.32 -6.19
C GLU A 69 -5.10 -4.79 -6.04
N LEU A 70 -4.68 -4.30 -4.86
CA LEU A 70 -4.47 -2.86 -4.66
C LEU A 70 -3.34 -2.31 -5.53
N MET A 71 -2.25 -3.05 -5.70
CA MET A 71 -1.08 -2.61 -6.47
C MET A 71 -1.30 -2.70 -7.99
N ASP A 72 -2.20 -3.56 -8.45
CA ASP A 72 -2.59 -3.68 -9.86
C ASP A 72 -3.47 -2.51 -10.35
N GLU A 73 -4.15 -1.81 -9.43
CA GLU A 73 -4.92 -0.62 -9.77
C GLU A 73 -4.00 0.51 -10.26
N GLN A 74 -4.26 1.07 -11.44
CA GLN A 74 -3.43 2.14 -12.01
C GLN A 74 -3.35 3.38 -11.10
N ILE A 75 -4.43 3.65 -10.37
CA ILE A 75 -4.53 4.77 -9.42
C ILE A 75 -3.68 4.56 -8.15
N SER A 76 -3.11 3.35 -7.96
CA SER A 76 -2.27 3.02 -6.81
C SER A 76 -0.84 3.54 -6.91
N GLU A 77 -0.37 3.89 -8.11
CA GLU A 77 1.04 4.22 -8.39
C GLU A 77 1.66 5.22 -7.38
N PRO A 78 1.02 6.34 -7.03
CA PRO A 78 1.58 7.30 -6.07
C PRO A 78 1.71 6.75 -4.63
N PHE A 79 1.06 5.65 -4.32
CA PHE A 79 1.03 5.02 -2.99
C PHE A 79 1.93 3.79 -2.89
N GLN A 80 2.56 3.37 -4.00
CA GLN A 80 3.42 2.18 -4.04
C GLN A 80 4.82 2.42 -3.51
N SER A 81 5.25 3.66 -3.30
CA SER A 81 6.61 3.98 -2.85
C SER A 81 6.61 5.15 -1.88
N PRO A 82 7.66 5.30 -1.05
CA PRO A 82 7.79 6.43 -0.16
C PRO A 82 7.72 7.77 -0.92
N VAL A 83 7.09 8.77 -0.30
CA VAL A 83 7.06 10.13 -0.82
C VAL A 83 8.47 10.73 -0.81
N ASP A 84 8.90 11.29 -1.94
CA ASP A 84 10.22 11.89 -2.09
C ASP A 84 10.32 13.24 -1.33
N PRO A 85 11.17 13.36 -0.29
CA PRO A 85 11.35 14.61 0.44
C PRO A 85 11.99 15.72 -0.40
N GLU A 86 12.68 15.43 -1.50
CA GLU A 86 13.21 16.47 -2.38
C GLU A 86 12.10 17.14 -3.20
N LEU A 87 11.07 16.37 -3.58
CA LEU A 87 9.89 16.88 -4.28
C LEU A 87 8.86 17.49 -3.31
N TYR A 88 8.76 16.94 -2.10
CA TYR A 88 7.81 17.37 -1.06
C TYR A 88 8.53 17.64 0.28
N PRO A 89 9.25 18.77 0.40
CA PRO A 89 10.12 19.05 1.55
C PRO A 89 9.42 19.12 2.91
N ASP A 90 8.13 19.45 2.93
CA ASP A 90 7.31 19.57 4.14
C ASP A 90 6.55 18.30 4.50
N TYR A 91 6.61 17.25 3.67
CA TYR A 91 5.80 16.04 3.84
C TYR A 91 6.00 15.39 5.22
N TYR A 92 7.25 15.16 5.62
CA TYR A 92 7.60 14.53 6.90
C TYR A 92 7.42 15.46 8.12
N GLU A 93 7.19 16.76 7.89
CA GLU A 93 6.76 17.67 8.94
C GLU A 93 5.27 17.47 9.25
N VAL A 94 4.45 17.17 8.25
CA VAL A 94 3.00 16.95 8.38
C VAL A 94 2.68 15.49 8.73
N VAL A 95 3.25 14.55 8.00
CA VAL A 95 3.05 13.10 8.13
C VAL A 95 4.11 12.53 9.07
N LYS A 96 3.64 11.97 10.20
CA LYS A 96 4.53 11.51 11.30
C LYS A 96 4.86 10.03 11.23
N LYS A 97 4.04 9.24 10.54
CA LYS A 97 4.23 7.81 10.33
C LYS A 97 4.03 7.55 8.84
N PRO A 98 5.04 7.77 8.00
CA PRO A 98 4.96 7.46 6.58
C PRO A 98 4.71 5.96 6.40
N MET A 99 3.96 5.60 5.36
CA MET A 99 3.67 4.22 4.97
C MET A 99 3.36 4.19 3.47
N ASP A 100 3.71 3.10 2.81
CA ASP A 100 3.45 2.86 1.38
C ASP A 100 3.20 1.35 1.13
N LEU A 101 2.60 1.01 -0.01
CA LEU A 101 2.18 -0.37 -0.28
C LEU A 101 3.35 -1.35 -0.36
N ARG A 102 4.54 -0.93 -0.82
CA ARG A 102 5.72 -1.81 -0.83
C ARG A 102 6.26 -2.05 0.57
N GLN A 103 6.25 -1.05 1.44
CA GLN A 103 6.59 -1.24 2.85
C GLN A 103 5.61 -2.22 3.53
N VAL A 104 4.30 -2.12 3.25
CA VAL A 104 3.32 -3.12 3.75
C VAL A 104 3.62 -4.50 3.18
N GLN A 105 3.97 -4.60 1.89
CA GLN A 105 4.33 -5.87 1.24
C GLN A 105 5.54 -6.52 1.92
N GLU A 106 6.60 -5.75 2.16
CA GLU A 106 7.81 -6.20 2.84
C GLU A 106 7.50 -6.69 4.26
N LYS A 107 6.72 -5.93 5.02
CA LYS A 107 6.30 -6.32 6.38
C LYS A 107 5.47 -7.61 6.39
N LEU A 108 4.57 -7.77 5.41
CA LEU A 108 3.79 -8.98 5.25
C LEU A 108 4.69 -10.18 4.93
N SER A 109 5.57 -10.06 3.94
CA SER A 109 6.52 -11.12 3.56
C SER A 109 7.52 -11.48 4.66
N ASN A 110 7.85 -10.56 5.55
CA ASN A 110 8.73 -10.80 6.69
C ASN A 110 8.01 -11.44 7.89
N GLY A 111 6.69 -11.61 7.83
CA GLY A 111 5.88 -12.15 8.92
C GLY A 111 5.61 -11.16 10.06
N ASP A 112 5.81 -9.85 9.84
CA ASP A 112 5.61 -8.81 10.88
C ASP A 112 4.15 -8.73 11.34
N TYR A 113 3.22 -9.21 10.51
CA TYR A 113 1.78 -9.26 10.81
C TYR A 113 1.29 -10.63 11.30
N HIS A 114 2.20 -11.57 11.55
CA HIS A 114 1.82 -12.91 11.99
C HIS A 114 0.99 -12.84 13.28
N LEU A 115 -0.23 -13.42 13.25
CA LEU A 115 -1.23 -13.38 14.33
C LEU A 115 -1.75 -11.97 14.70
N GLN A 116 -1.32 -10.92 14.00
CA GLN A 116 -1.70 -9.52 14.24
C GLN A 116 -2.24 -8.88 12.95
N TYR A 117 -3.24 -9.51 12.35
CA TYR A 117 -3.79 -9.06 11.08
C TYR A 117 -4.47 -7.69 11.12
N ASP A 118 -4.89 -7.22 12.30
CA ASP A 118 -5.36 -5.84 12.47
C ASP A 118 -4.23 -4.83 12.21
N ALA A 119 -2.98 -5.16 12.53
CA ALA A 119 -1.84 -4.29 12.26
C ALA A 119 -1.55 -4.12 10.76
N PHE A 120 -1.81 -5.16 9.96
CA PHE A 120 -1.78 -5.06 8.49
C PHE A 120 -2.84 -4.05 8.01
N ALA A 121 -4.06 -4.17 8.51
CA ALA A 121 -5.14 -3.27 8.11
C ALA A 121 -4.89 -1.83 8.54
N ASP A 122 -4.31 -1.62 9.72
CA ASP A 122 -3.94 -0.30 10.22
C ASP A 122 -2.88 0.36 9.34
N ASP A 123 -1.85 -0.37 8.90
CA ASP A 123 -0.83 0.18 8.00
C ASP A 123 -1.40 0.51 6.62
N VAL A 124 -2.25 -0.34 6.04
CA VAL A 124 -2.91 -0.03 4.76
C VAL A 124 -3.80 1.21 4.90
N ARG A 125 -4.58 1.33 5.99
CA ARG A 125 -5.42 2.52 6.25
C ARG A 125 -4.59 3.78 6.44
N LEU A 126 -3.43 3.66 7.09
CA LEU A 126 -2.51 4.77 7.34
C LEU A 126 -2.03 5.43 6.03
N ILE A 127 -1.85 4.66 4.95
CA ILE A 127 -1.49 5.20 3.62
C ILE A 127 -2.55 6.23 3.18
N TRP A 128 -3.82 5.88 3.27
CA TRP A 128 -4.94 6.75 2.85
C TRP A 128 -5.11 7.95 3.78
N GLU A 129 -4.97 7.73 5.09
CA GLU A 129 -5.06 8.79 6.10
C GLU A 129 -3.95 9.84 5.91
N ASN A 130 -2.73 9.38 5.66
CA ASN A 130 -1.59 10.27 5.36
C ASN A 130 -1.83 11.07 4.08
N CYS A 131 -2.35 10.42 3.04
CA CYS A 131 -2.69 11.09 1.79
C CYS A 131 -3.66 12.25 2.02
N VAL A 132 -4.79 12.00 2.69
CA VAL A 132 -5.82 13.01 2.95
C VAL A 132 -5.31 14.11 3.89
N LYS A 133 -4.48 13.74 4.87
CA LYS A 133 -3.87 14.68 5.81
C LYS A 133 -2.96 15.70 5.10
N TYR A 134 -2.23 15.27 4.08
CA TYR A 134 -1.31 16.14 3.33
C TYR A 134 -2.01 16.86 2.16
N ASN A 135 -2.82 16.16 1.37
CA ASN A 135 -3.28 16.63 0.05
C ASN A 135 -4.68 17.27 0.02
N ALA A 136 -5.32 17.52 1.16
CA ALA A 136 -6.72 17.95 1.29
C ALA A 136 -7.76 16.97 0.71
N GLN A 137 -8.95 16.93 1.31
CA GLN A 137 -9.98 15.92 1.02
C GLN A 137 -10.51 15.93 -0.44
N ASN A 138 -10.41 17.06 -1.14
CA ASN A 138 -11.00 17.28 -2.46
C ASN A 138 -9.99 17.24 -3.62
N SER A 139 -8.74 16.83 -3.38
CA SER A 139 -7.75 16.63 -4.44
C SER A 139 -7.96 15.30 -5.16
N LEU A 140 -7.47 15.22 -6.40
CA LEU A 140 -7.53 14.00 -7.21
C LEU A 140 -6.83 12.81 -6.53
N ILE A 141 -5.69 13.05 -5.87
CA ILE A 141 -4.96 12.00 -5.15
C ILE A 141 -5.73 11.50 -3.92
N SER A 142 -6.46 12.37 -3.22
CA SER A 142 -7.36 11.95 -2.13
C SER A 142 -8.54 11.14 -2.66
N GLU A 143 -9.08 11.49 -3.84
CA GLU A 143 -10.11 10.68 -4.50
C GLU A 143 -9.61 9.25 -4.82
N HIS A 144 -8.40 9.13 -5.37
CA HIS A 144 -7.76 7.82 -5.61
C HIS A 144 -7.59 7.04 -4.29
N ALA A 145 -7.15 7.70 -3.22
CA ALA A 145 -7.03 7.07 -1.90
C ALA A 145 -8.38 6.54 -1.38
N PHE A 146 -9.49 7.26 -1.60
CA PHE A 146 -10.82 6.77 -1.23
C PHE A 146 -11.28 5.58 -2.06
N GLN A 147 -10.97 5.55 -3.36
CA GLN A 147 -11.29 4.42 -4.23
C GLN A 147 -10.52 3.16 -3.80
N LEU A 148 -9.21 3.27 -3.57
CA LEU A 148 -8.38 2.17 -3.09
C LEU A 148 -8.79 1.72 -1.68
N LYS A 149 -9.09 2.66 -0.77
CA LYS A 149 -9.64 2.35 0.55
C LYS A 149 -10.93 1.53 0.43
N LYS A 150 -11.82 1.87 -0.50
CA LYS A 150 -13.07 1.13 -0.69
C LYS A 150 -12.81 -0.31 -1.13
N ILE A 151 -11.91 -0.52 -2.10
CA ILE A 151 -11.49 -1.86 -2.53
C ILE A 151 -10.96 -2.64 -1.32
N PHE A 152 -10.02 -2.05 -0.59
CA PHE A 152 -9.43 -2.65 0.60
C PHE A 152 -10.47 -3.09 1.63
N GLU A 153 -11.37 -2.21 2.08
CA GLU A 153 -12.34 -2.55 3.15
C GLU A 153 -13.31 -3.65 2.73
N ILE A 154 -13.71 -3.70 1.45
CA ILE A 154 -14.57 -4.76 0.92
C ILE A 154 -13.84 -6.10 1.00
N ARG A 155 -12.60 -6.15 0.52
CA ARG A 155 -11.83 -7.39 0.39
C ARG A 155 -11.36 -7.90 1.76
N PHE A 156 -10.84 -7.01 2.59
CA PHE A 156 -10.44 -7.33 3.97
C PHE A 156 -11.64 -7.77 4.83
N GLY A 157 -12.79 -7.10 4.72
CA GLY A 157 -14.00 -7.49 5.42
C GLY A 157 -14.52 -8.87 5.02
N ALA A 158 -14.45 -9.21 3.72
CA ALA A 158 -14.82 -10.54 3.22
C ALA A 158 -13.87 -11.64 3.73
N LEU A 159 -12.56 -11.36 3.76
CA LEU A 159 -11.56 -12.26 4.29
C LEU A 159 -11.76 -12.52 5.79
N ALA A 160 -11.95 -11.47 6.59
CA ALA A 160 -12.23 -11.55 8.02
C ALA A 160 -13.55 -12.29 8.36
N SER A 161 -14.55 -12.15 7.49
CA SER A 161 -15.83 -12.86 7.66
C SER A 161 -15.70 -14.36 7.34
N SER A 162 -14.90 -14.71 6.34
CA SER A 162 -14.68 -16.09 5.92
C SER A 162 -13.88 -16.89 6.95
N SER A 163 -12.94 -16.26 7.66
CA SER A 163 -12.16 -16.92 8.72
C SER A 163 -12.97 -17.21 9.99
N SER A 164 -14.04 -16.46 10.25
CA SER A 164 -14.89 -16.62 11.45
C SER A 164 -15.93 -17.74 11.33
N GLN A 165 -16.37 -18.10 10.11
CA GLN A 165 -17.42 -19.12 9.91
C GLN A 165 -16.94 -20.57 10.09
N SER A 166 -15.64 -20.81 10.01
CA SER A 166 -15.05 -22.16 10.19
C SER A 166 -15.03 -22.65 11.65
N GLN A 167 -15.53 -21.87 12.62
CA GLN A 167 -15.59 -22.25 14.04
C GLN A 167 -16.93 -22.85 14.50
N SER A 168 -18.03 -22.83 13.72
CA SER A 168 -19.37 -23.20 14.22
C SER A 168 -19.88 -24.61 13.82
N GLY A 169 -19.02 -25.51 13.35
CA GLY A 169 -19.44 -26.79 12.73
C GLY A 169 -19.44 -28.06 13.60
N GLY A 170 -19.38 -27.96 14.93
CA GLY A 170 -19.25 -29.15 15.80
C GLY A 170 -20.16 -29.13 17.02
N GLY A 171 -21.37 -29.67 16.92
CA GLY A 171 -22.18 -29.96 18.10
C GLY A 171 -23.67 -30.15 17.85
N GLY A 172 -24.11 -31.41 17.77
CA GLY A 172 -25.52 -31.81 17.77
C GLY A 172 -25.65 -33.14 17.02
N GLY A 173 -25.42 -34.29 17.63
CA GLY A 173 -26.07 -34.74 18.86
C GLY A 173 -27.13 -35.74 18.41
N LEU A 174 -26.73 -37.02 18.44
CA LEU A 174 -27.55 -38.15 18.03
C LEU A 174 -28.51 -38.47 19.18
N GLU A 175 -29.80 -38.25 19.00
CA GLU A 175 -30.86 -38.93 19.76
C GLU A 175 -32.08 -39.17 18.85
#